data_AF-A0A970CQQ2-F1
#
_entry.id   AF-A0A970CQQ2-F1
#
_cell.length_a   1.000
_cell.length_b   1.000
_cell.length_c   1.000
_cell.angle_alpha   90.00
_cell.angle_beta   90.00
_cell.angle_gamma   90.00
#
_symmetry.space_group_name_H-M   'P 1'
#
loop_
_entity.id
_entity.type
_entity.pdbx_description
1 polymer ?
#
loop_
_entity_poly.entity_id
_entity_poly.type
_entity_poly.pdbx_seq_one_letter_code
_entity_poly.pdbx_strand_id
1 'polypeptide(L)' 'IPVPPLAEQERIVAILDRFDSLVNDITTGLPAEIAARRKQYEYYRDKLLTFREKAS' A
#
# COMPACT_ATOMS: atom_id res chain seq x y z
N ILE A 1 -2.66 -28.66 -20.86
CA ILE A 1 -3.00 -27.28 -21.32
C ILE A 1 -1.85 -26.82 -22.22
N PRO A 2 -2.11 -26.29 -23.43
CA PRO A 2 -1.04 -25.78 -24.29
C PRO A 2 -0.39 -24.54 -23.67
N VAL A 3 0.94 -24.44 -23.78
CA VAL A 3 1.71 -23.31 -23.27
C VAL A 3 1.69 -22.17 -24.31
N PRO A 4 1.37 -20.92 -23.94
CA PRO A 4 1.40 -19.79 -24.87
C PRO A 4 2.80 -19.52 -25.46
N PRO A 5 2.91 -18.80 -26.58
CA PRO A 5 4.20 -18.32 -27.09
C PRO A 5 4.96 -17.46 -26.07
N LEU A 6 6.29 -17.45 -26.11
CA LEU A 6 7.14 -16.76 -25.13
C LEU A 6 6.80 -15.27 -24.98
N ALA A 7 6.58 -14.56 -26.09
CA ALA A 7 6.23 -13.14 -26.05
C ALA A 7 4.95 -12.86 -25.24
N GLU A 8 3.99 -13.79 -25.28
CA GLU A 8 2.75 -13.65 -24.52
C GLU A 8 2.97 -13.98 -23.04
N GLN A 9 3.84 -14.94 -22.73
CA GLN A 9 4.25 -15.24 -21.35
C GLN A 9 4.97 -14.04 -20.71
N GLU A 10 5.90 -13.42 -21.42
CA GLU A 10 6.61 -12.22 -20.95
C GLU A 10 5.66 -11.06 -20.68
N ARG A 11 4.69 -10.84 -21.58
CA ARG A 11 3.65 -9.83 -21.39
C ARG A 11 2.80 -10.11 -20.15
N ILE A 12 2.44 -11.36 -19.91
CA ILE A 12 1.66 -11.78 -18.74
C ILE A 12 2.49 -11.56 -17.46
N VAL A 13 3.75 -12.00 -17.42
CA VAL A 13 4.64 -11.84 -16.28
C VAL A 13 4.83 -10.37 -15.93
N ALA A 14 5.11 -9.51 -16.91
CA ALA A 14 5.28 -8.08 -16.67
C ALA A 14 4.06 -7.41 -16.04
N ILE A 15 2.86 -7.86 -16.41
CA ILE A 15 1.60 -7.37 -15.82
C ILE A 15 1.47 -7.87 -14.38
N LEU A 16 1.73 -9.16 -14.14
CA LEU A 16 1.65 -9.78 -12.82
C LEU A 16 2.66 -9.17 -11.84
N ASP A 17 3.90 -8.94 -12.28
CA ASP A 17 4.95 -8.31 -11.45
C ASP A 17 4.55 -6.90 -11.02
N ARG A 18 3.90 -6.14 -11.92
CA ARG A 18 3.39 -4.80 -11.58
C ARG A 18 2.29 -4.86 -10.54
N PHE A 19 1.37 -5.82 -10.64
CA PHE A 19 0.33 -6.01 -9.64
C PHE A 19 0.89 -6.48 -8.30
N ASP A 20 1.84 -7.42 -8.32
CA ASP A 20 2.49 -7.93 -7.13
C ASP A 20 3.22 -6.81 -6.37
N SER A 21 4.04 -6.02 -7.07
CA SER A 21 4.71 -4.86 -6.49
C SER A 21 3.71 -3.87 -5.90
N LEU A 22 2.63 -3.52 -6.62
CA LEU A 22 1.63 -2.59 -6.11
C LEU A 22 0.95 -3.08 -4.82
N VAL A 23 0.65 -4.38 -4.72
CA VAL A 23 -0.15 -4.93 -3.62
C VAL A 23 0.70 -5.38 -2.44
N ASN A 24 1.89 -5.92 -2.69
CA ASN A 24 2.69 -6.62 -1.68
C ASN A 24 3.98 -5.89 -1.27
N ASP A 25 4.45 -4.91 -2.06
CA ASP A 25 5.67 -4.18 -1.70
C ASP A 25 5.44 -3.29 -0.46
N ILE A 26 6.13 -3.64 0.62
CA ILE A 26 6.03 -2.94 1.91
C ILE A 26 6.71 -1.57 1.95
N THR A 27 7.53 -1.26 0.95
CA THR A 27 8.29 -0.02 0.82
C THR A 27 7.60 1.00 -0.07
N THR A 28 6.89 0.55 -1.12
CA THR A 28 6.29 1.46 -2.12
C THR A 28 4.83 1.15 -2.49
N GLY A 29 4.32 -0.04 -2.17
CA GLY A 29 2.96 -0.46 -2.50
C GLY A 29 1.90 -0.03 -1.49
N LEU A 30 0.71 -0.63 -1.61
CA LEU A 30 -0.43 -0.40 -0.71
C LEU A 30 -0.09 -0.54 0.79
N PRO A 31 0.73 -1.51 1.24
CA PRO A 31 1.09 -1.62 2.66
C PRO A 31 1.84 -0.37 3.17
N ALA A 32 2.71 0.22 2.35
CA ALA A 32 3.45 1.45 2.69
C ALA A 32 2.48 2.63 2.84
N GLU A 33 1.52 2.78 1.93
CA GLU A 33 0.51 3.83 2.01
C GLU A 33 -0.39 3.66 3.25
N ILE A 34 -0.86 2.44 3.53
CA ILE A 34 -1.68 2.14 4.71
C ILE A 34 -0.92 2.50 5.99
N ALA A 35 0.36 2.14 6.10
CA ALA A 35 1.18 2.48 7.26
C ALA A 35 1.31 3.99 7.44
N ALA A 36 1.57 4.72 6.34
CA ALA A 36 1.65 6.18 6.37
C ALA A 36 0.33 6.83 6.80
N ARG A 37 -0.81 6.34 6.30
CA ARG A 37 -2.16 6.83 6.66
C ARG A 37 -2.52 6.54 8.10
N ARG A 38 -2.14 5.37 8.64
CA ARG A 38 -2.31 5.05 10.07
C ARG A 38 -1.53 6.01 10.96
N LYS A 39 -0.26 6.26 10.63
CA LYS A 39 0.58 7.23 11.36
C LYS A 39 -0.01 8.64 11.31
N GLN A 40 -0.51 9.05 10.14
CA GLN A 40 -1.19 10.32 9.99
C GLN A 40 -2.44 10.41 10.88
N TYR A 41 -3.28 9.36 10.86
CA TYR A 41 -4.48 9.30 11.69
C TYR A 41 -4.16 9.40 13.19
N GLU A 42 -3.19 8.61 13.67
CA GLU A 42 -2.76 8.62 15.08
C GLU A 42 -2.31 10.02 15.51
N TYR A 43 -1.47 10.67 14.70
CA TYR A 43 -1.00 12.03 14.97
C TYR A 43 -2.14 13.04 15.14
N TYR A 44 -3.13 13.01 14.23
CA TYR A 44 -4.26 13.94 14.32
C TYR A 44 -5.23 13.59 15.45
N ARG A 45 -5.48 12.30 15.70
CA ARG A 45 -6.27 11.83 16.84
C ARG A 45 -5.68 12.36 18.14
N ASP A 46 -4.39 12.17 18.35
CA ASP A 46 -3.71 12.54 19.59
C ASP A 46 -3.68 14.07 19.77
N LYS A 47 -3.51 14.83 18.68
CA LYS A 47 -3.64 16.29 18.68
C LYS A 47 -5.04 16.79 19.07
N LEU A 48 -6.08 16.15 18.55
CA LEU A 48 -7.46 16.53 18.87
C LEU A 48 -7.81 16.21 20.34
N LEU A 49 -7.35 15.06 20.84
CA LEU A 49 -7.61 14.63 22.21
C LEU A 49 -6.86 15.48 23.25
N THR A 50 -5.58 15.83 22.98
CA THR A 50 -4.81 16.74 23.85
C THR A 50 -5.39 18.15 23.93
N PHE A 51 -6.09 18.62 22.90
CA PHE A 51 -6.81 19.90 22.97
C PHE A 51 -8.02 19.83 23.90
N ARG A 52 -8.74 18.70 23.92
CA ARG A 52 -9.90 18.50 24.80
C ARG A 52 -9.49 18.36 26.27
N GLU A 53 -8.38 17.71 26.55
CA GLU A 53 -7.85 17.58 27.93
C GLU A 53 -7.48 18.93 28.54
N LYS A 54 -6.94 19.87 27.75
CA LYS A 54 -6.59 21.22 28.23
C LYS A 54 -7.77 22.17 28.41
N ALA A 55 -8.90 21.87 27.80
CA ALA A 55 -10.13 22.65 27.88
C ALA A 55 -11.09 22.17 28.99
N SER A 56 -10.70 21.11 29.72
CA SER A 56 -11.41 20.53 30.87
C SER A 56 -10.85 21.10 32.17
#